data_AF-N4UX57-F1
#
_entry.id   AF-N4UX57-F1
#
_cell.length_a   1.000
_cell.length_b   1.000
_cell.length_c   1.000
_cell.angle_alpha   90.00
_cell.angle_beta   90.00
_cell.angle_gamma   90.00
#
_symmetry.space_group_name_H-M   'P 1'
#
loop_
_entity.id
_entity.type
_entity.pdbx_description
1 polymer ?
#
loop_
_entity_poly.entity_id
_entity_poly.type
_entity_poly.pdbx_seq_one_letter_code
_entity_poly.pdbx_strand_id
1 'polypeptide(L)'
;MSPKNTDPLAGLDSIDWSQLSHAYGPAGDVLHLLKDLQSTDPEVYKTAFNECWSNIYHQGSRYSASVEAVPFLYALIDSPATKDRESLLYLIVSLAIGHPDWAVPNGIAIQNWEKSITEIEKPDYRDRATQGFKAYEAVERGLSSIVPCLDEDSACMRANAAHALAFFPLQSAASRVALLDLLSRETNNNVSATIILALTVLFARVDDDSEKRDVIGKIQEHHATSPVRKASDDIVGWSCAAALFILGSREDGLAETVQRVRVDKAYVDKLESTLDQDS
;
A
#
# COMPACT_ATOMS: atom_id res chain seq x y z
N MET A 1 34.31 9.96 -16.04
CA MET A 1 33.10 10.18 -15.23
C MET A 1 33.35 9.48 -13.91
N SER A 2 33.50 10.24 -12.82
CA SER A 2 33.60 9.64 -11.48
C SER A 2 32.29 8.89 -11.19
N PRO A 3 32.32 7.72 -10.54
CA PRO A 3 31.08 7.11 -10.07
C PRO A 3 30.45 8.12 -9.12
N LYS A 4 29.20 8.54 -9.38
CA LYS A 4 28.43 9.27 -8.37
C LYS A 4 28.53 8.40 -7.11
N ASN A 5 28.92 9.00 -6.01
CA ASN A 5 28.86 8.35 -4.71
C ASN A 5 27.37 8.15 -4.44
N THR A 6 26.82 7.00 -4.84
CA THR A 6 25.39 6.66 -4.81
C THR A 6 25.11 5.81 -3.57
N ASP A 7 25.56 6.27 -2.40
CA ASP A 7 25.07 5.69 -1.15
C ASP A 7 23.59 6.07 -1.03
N PRO A 8 22.64 5.13 -1.07
CA PRO A 8 21.22 5.44 -0.92
C PRO A 8 20.91 6.10 0.43
N LEU A 9 21.81 5.97 1.42
CA LEU A 9 21.67 6.55 2.75
C LEU A 9 22.48 7.84 2.95
N ALA A 10 22.89 8.50 1.86
CA ALA A 10 23.56 9.79 1.94
C ALA A 10 22.72 10.81 2.75
N GLY A 11 23.33 11.42 3.77
CA GLY A 11 22.67 12.38 4.66
C GLY A 11 22.04 11.77 5.92
N LEU A 12 22.01 10.44 6.05
CA LEU A 12 21.42 9.77 7.22
C LEU A 12 22.06 10.20 8.55
N ASP A 13 23.39 10.37 8.56
CA ASP A 13 24.16 10.82 9.73
C ASP A 13 23.99 12.31 10.07
N SER A 14 23.32 13.09 9.21
CA SER A 14 23.07 14.53 9.46
C SER A 14 21.83 14.79 10.32
N ILE A 15 20.99 13.78 10.53
CA ILE A 15 19.79 13.85 11.34
C ILE A 15 20.15 13.49 12.78
N ASP A 16 19.72 14.31 13.74
CA ASP A 16 19.83 13.97 15.16
C ASP A 16 18.71 13.01 15.59
N TRP A 17 18.90 11.72 15.26
CA TRP A 17 17.96 10.64 15.57
C TRP A 17 17.63 10.51 17.06
N SER A 18 18.52 10.98 17.94
CA SER A 18 18.30 10.95 19.40
C SER A 18 17.19 11.89 19.87
N GLN A 19 16.87 12.92 19.07
CA GLN A 19 15.75 13.85 19.32
C GLN A 19 14.43 13.35 18.73
N LEU A 20 14.46 12.28 17.94
CA LEU A 20 13.28 11.63 17.40
C LEU A 20 12.83 10.50 18.34
N SER A 21 11.59 10.09 18.18
CA SER A 21 11.01 8.97 18.92
C SER A 21 10.51 7.89 17.98
N HIS A 22 10.46 6.68 18.51
CA HIS A 22 9.89 5.48 17.92
C HIS A 22 9.06 4.76 19.01
N ALA A 23 8.53 3.56 18.73
CA ALA A 23 7.66 2.82 19.64
C ALA A 23 8.19 2.59 21.06
N TYR A 24 9.51 2.42 21.20
CA TYR A 24 10.16 2.06 22.46
C TYR A 24 10.96 3.20 23.11
N GLY A 25 10.79 4.46 22.66
CA GLY A 25 11.52 5.61 23.19
C GLY A 25 12.33 6.39 22.15
N PRO A 26 13.48 7.00 22.53
CA PRO A 26 14.35 7.74 21.61
C PRO A 26 14.89 6.86 20.47
N ALA A 27 14.98 7.40 19.26
CA ALA A 27 15.21 6.64 18.04
C ALA A 27 16.67 6.60 17.55
N GLY A 28 17.65 6.74 18.46
CA GLY A 28 19.07 6.78 18.08
C GLY A 28 19.60 5.49 17.43
N ASP A 29 18.91 4.37 17.64
CA ASP A 29 19.18 3.07 17.04
C ASP A 29 18.72 2.96 15.58
N VAL A 30 17.68 3.70 15.17
CA VAL A 30 17.08 3.63 13.82
C VAL A 30 18.09 3.93 12.72
N LEU A 31 19.05 4.82 12.96
CA LEU A 31 20.16 5.09 12.03
C LEU A 31 20.94 3.82 11.69
N HIS A 32 21.25 2.99 12.69
CA HIS A 32 22.00 1.76 12.50
C HIS A 32 21.16 0.71 11.78
N LEU A 33 19.87 0.59 12.15
CA LEU A 33 18.94 -0.30 11.48
C LEU A 33 18.82 0.02 9.99
N LEU A 34 18.68 1.30 9.63
CA LEU A 34 18.61 1.72 8.23
C LEU A 34 19.90 1.39 7.45
N LYS A 35 21.08 1.52 8.09
CA LYS A 35 22.36 1.11 7.48
C LYS A 35 22.43 -0.40 7.26
N ASP A 36 21.98 -1.19 8.23
CA ASP A 36 22.03 -2.64 8.17
C ASP A 36 21.08 -3.24 7.12
N LEU A 37 20.04 -2.50 6.70
CA LEU A 37 19.21 -2.87 5.54
C LEU A 37 19.98 -2.94 4.21
N GLN A 38 21.16 -2.30 4.11
CA GLN A 38 22.04 -2.43 2.94
C GLN A 38 22.90 -3.72 2.96
N SER A 39 22.88 -4.48 4.05
CA SER A 39 23.68 -5.69 4.17
C SER A 39 23.29 -6.74 3.13
N THR A 40 24.28 -7.46 2.62
CA THR A 40 24.06 -8.63 1.78
C THR A 40 23.84 -9.92 2.59
N ASP A 41 24.04 -9.87 3.91
CA ASP A 41 23.80 -10.98 4.82
C ASP A 41 22.31 -11.05 5.22
N PRO A 42 21.58 -12.14 4.87
CA PRO A 42 20.19 -12.33 5.23
C PRO A 42 19.87 -12.18 6.70
N GLU A 43 20.74 -12.64 7.60
CA GLU A 43 20.47 -12.54 9.03
C GLU A 43 20.51 -11.08 9.49
N VAL A 44 21.41 -10.28 8.91
CA VAL A 44 21.57 -8.86 9.24
C VAL A 44 20.39 -8.05 8.69
N TYR A 45 20.11 -8.10 7.38
CA TYR A 45 19.08 -7.22 6.81
C TYR A 45 17.66 -7.62 7.26
N LYS A 46 17.39 -8.90 7.51
CA LYS A 46 16.07 -9.34 8.02
C LYS A 46 15.86 -8.95 9.48
N THR A 47 16.91 -9.06 10.31
CA THR A 47 16.82 -8.60 11.70
C THR A 47 16.62 -7.08 11.74
N ALA A 48 17.42 -6.35 10.96
CA ALA A 48 17.28 -4.90 10.82
C ALA A 48 15.88 -4.50 10.32
N PHE A 49 15.32 -5.22 9.36
CA PHE A 49 13.96 -4.99 8.89
C PHE A 49 12.92 -5.21 9.99
N ASN A 50 12.98 -6.32 10.72
CA ASN A 50 12.01 -6.62 11.79
C ASN A 50 12.06 -5.61 12.94
N GLU A 51 13.27 -5.20 13.33
CA GLU A 51 13.48 -4.16 14.34
C GLU A 51 13.03 -2.79 13.82
N CYS A 52 13.40 -2.42 12.60
CA CYS A 52 12.96 -1.18 11.97
C CYS A 52 11.43 -1.13 11.92
N TRP A 53 10.79 -2.19 11.39
CA TRP A 53 9.34 -2.35 11.37
C TRP A 53 8.74 -2.08 12.73
N SER A 54 9.15 -2.82 13.77
CA SER A 54 8.57 -2.70 15.11
C SER A 54 8.82 -1.33 15.76
N ASN A 55 9.96 -0.70 15.45
CA ASN A 55 10.35 0.60 16.00
C ASN A 55 9.55 1.72 15.35
N ILE A 56 9.62 1.87 14.03
CA ILE A 56 9.02 3.00 13.31
C ILE A 56 7.57 2.73 12.89
N TYR A 57 7.07 1.50 13.03
CA TYR A 57 5.70 1.12 12.78
C TYR A 57 5.21 0.09 13.81
N HIS A 58 4.51 0.56 14.86
CA HIS A 58 4.04 -0.34 15.92
C HIS A 58 2.54 -0.39 15.98
N GLN A 59 1.96 -1.50 15.50
CA GLN A 59 0.51 -1.76 15.52
C GLN A 59 -0.29 -0.59 14.92
N GLY A 60 0.15 -0.10 13.75
CA GLY A 60 -0.47 1.04 13.09
C GLY A 60 -0.01 2.40 13.62
N SER A 61 0.75 2.50 14.72
CA SER A 61 1.26 3.78 15.23
C SER A 61 2.53 4.22 14.51
N ARG A 62 2.63 5.53 14.23
CA ARG A 62 3.77 6.19 13.59
C ARG A 62 4.32 7.28 14.53
N TYR A 63 5.57 7.62 14.33
CA TYR A 63 6.40 8.46 15.21
C TYR A 63 7.24 9.44 14.39
N SER A 64 7.96 10.35 15.05
CA SER A 64 8.82 11.29 14.33
C SER A 64 9.94 10.58 13.55
N ALA A 65 10.50 9.48 14.08
CA ALA A 65 11.45 8.65 13.34
C ALA A 65 10.83 7.99 12.10
N SER A 66 9.53 7.68 12.12
CA SER A 66 8.81 7.15 10.95
C SER A 66 8.83 8.14 9.80
N VAL A 67 8.59 9.43 10.09
CA VAL A 67 8.56 10.48 9.08
C VAL A 67 9.95 10.65 8.44
N GLU A 68 10.99 10.71 9.27
CA GLU A 68 12.37 10.93 8.83
C GLU A 68 12.98 9.72 8.11
N ALA A 69 12.48 8.50 8.37
CA ALA A 69 12.95 7.29 7.68
C ALA A 69 12.45 7.17 6.23
N VAL A 70 11.29 7.75 5.88
CA VAL A 70 10.64 7.55 4.57
C VAL A 70 11.55 7.84 3.37
N PRO A 71 12.27 8.97 3.30
CA PRO A 71 13.15 9.26 2.15
C PRO A 71 14.24 8.20 1.95
N PHE A 72 14.77 7.64 3.04
CA PHE A 72 15.80 6.60 3.00
C PHE A 72 15.22 5.25 2.59
N LEU A 73 14.01 4.91 3.04
CA LEU A 73 13.31 3.71 2.57
C LEU A 73 13.06 3.74 1.06
N TYR A 74 12.68 4.90 0.51
CA TYR A 74 12.57 5.06 -0.94
C TYR A 74 13.91 4.92 -1.65
N ALA A 75 14.96 5.56 -1.14
CA ALA A 75 16.30 5.43 -1.71
C ALA A 75 16.80 3.98 -1.71
N LEU A 76 16.43 3.19 -0.69
CA LEU A 76 16.73 1.75 -0.63
C LEU A 76 15.96 0.95 -1.69
N ILE A 77 14.67 1.23 -1.92
CA ILE A 77 13.89 0.57 -2.98
C ILE A 77 14.41 0.93 -4.38
N ASP A 78 14.82 2.18 -4.58
CA ASP A 78 15.38 2.66 -5.84
C ASP A 78 16.80 2.11 -6.13
N SER A 79 17.44 1.50 -5.13
CA SER A 79 18.75 0.84 -5.27
C SER A 79 18.58 -0.65 -5.61
N PRO A 80 18.98 -1.11 -6.81
CA PRO A 80 18.87 -2.52 -7.20
C PRO A 80 19.74 -3.47 -6.37
N ALA A 81 20.71 -2.94 -5.62
CA ALA A 81 21.57 -3.74 -4.74
C ALA A 81 20.85 -4.17 -3.45
N THR A 82 19.85 -3.40 -3.03
CA THR A 82 19.07 -3.63 -1.81
C THR A 82 18.34 -4.96 -1.89
N LYS A 83 18.43 -5.75 -0.81
CA LYS A 83 17.69 -7.01 -0.68
C LYS A 83 16.29 -6.74 -0.17
N ASP A 84 15.35 -7.63 -0.54
CA ASP A 84 14.00 -7.63 0.02
C ASP A 84 13.25 -6.28 -0.13
N ARG A 85 13.37 -5.67 -1.32
CA ARG A 85 12.71 -4.40 -1.65
C ARG A 85 11.18 -4.47 -1.50
N GLU A 86 10.61 -5.66 -1.66
CA GLU A 86 9.17 -5.91 -1.51
C GLU A 86 8.69 -5.64 -0.09
N SER A 87 9.42 -6.15 0.92
CA SER A 87 9.15 -5.90 2.33
C SER A 87 9.33 -4.42 2.68
N LEU A 88 10.32 -3.74 2.09
CA LEU A 88 10.50 -2.30 2.26
C LEU A 88 9.33 -1.49 1.69
N LEU A 89 8.85 -1.85 0.49
CA LEU A 89 7.69 -1.19 -0.10
C LEU A 89 6.46 -1.41 0.79
N TYR A 90 6.26 -2.63 1.31
CA TYR A 90 5.17 -2.93 2.24
C TYR A 90 5.25 -2.09 3.53
N LEU A 91 6.45 -1.88 4.08
CA LEU A 91 6.67 -0.97 5.21
C LEU A 91 6.30 0.47 4.86
N ILE A 92 6.72 0.99 3.70
CA ILE A 92 6.36 2.34 3.24
C ILE A 92 4.84 2.51 3.17
N VAL A 93 4.12 1.53 2.63
CA VAL A 93 2.65 1.59 2.57
C VAL A 93 2.05 1.59 3.98
N SER A 94 2.55 0.73 4.86
CA SER A 94 2.11 0.64 6.26
C SER A 94 2.33 1.94 7.03
N LEU A 95 3.43 2.65 6.75
CA LEU A 95 3.71 3.98 7.32
C LEU A 95 2.69 5.03 6.87
N ALA A 96 2.29 4.98 5.59
CA ALA A 96 1.31 5.91 5.04
C ALA A 96 -0.08 5.71 5.66
N ILE A 97 -0.59 4.47 5.62
CA ILE A 97 -2.02 4.22 5.89
C ILE A 97 -2.29 3.73 7.31
N GLY A 98 -1.27 3.32 8.06
CA GLY A 98 -1.48 2.65 9.34
C GLY A 98 -2.10 1.27 9.13
N HIS A 99 -3.19 0.98 9.85
CA HIS A 99 -3.94 -0.27 9.64
C HIS A 99 -4.84 -0.14 8.39
N PRO A 100 -4.77 -1.07 7.41
CA PRO A 100 -5.53 -0.98 6.17
C PRO A 100 -7.04 -0.83 6.36
N ASP A 101 -7.61 -1.52 7.36
CA ASP A 101 -9.03 -1.49 7.74
C ASP A 101 -9.58 -0.07 8.02
N TRP A 102 -8.72 0.92 8.26
CA TRP A 102 -9.15 2.29 8.50
C TRP A 102 -9.53 3.04 7.22
N ALA A 103 -8.94 2.64 6.09
CA ALA A 103 -9.12 3.32 4.82
C ALA A 103 -10.04 2.54 3.86
N VAL A 104 -10.05 1.20 3.89
CA VAL A 104 -10.88 0.43 2.95
C VAL A 104 -12.36 0.35 3.41
N PRO A 105 -13.33 0.35 2.47
CA PRO A 105 -13.16 0.50 1.02
C PRO A 105 -13.11 1.96 0.55
N ASN A 106 -13.25 2.93 1.45
CA ASN A 106 -13.53 4.33 1.09
C ASN A 106 -12.28 5.17 0.75
N GLY A 107 -11.08 4.63 0.90
CA GLY A 107 -9.83 5.39 0.80
C GLY A 107 -9.67 6.45 1.89
N ILE A 108 -8.72 7.36 1.67
CA ILE A 108 -8.34 8.38 2.66
C ILE A 108 -9.09 9.69 2.38
N ALA A 109 -9.83 10.16 3.38
CA ALA A 109 -10.49 11.46 3.37
C ALA A 109 -9.59 12.50 4.06
N ILE A 110 -8.63 13.06 3.31
CA ILE A 110 -7.55 13.92 3.85
C ILE A 110 -8.11 15.05 4.72
N GLN A 111 -9.11 15.80 4.23
CA GLN A 111 -9.67 16.93 4.98
C GLN A 111 -10.36 16.50 6.28
N ASN A 112 -10.99 15.32 6.28
CA ASN A 112 -11.60 14.77 7.50
C ASN A 112 -10.53 14.30 8.48
N TRP A 113 -9.44 13.72 7.99
CA TRP A 113 -8.31 13.28 8.81
C TRP A 113 -7.63 14.49 9.46
N GLU A 114 -7.29 15.53 8.70
CA GLU A 114 -6.73 16.78 9.23
C GLU A 114 -7.63 17.39 10.31
N LYS A 115 -8.94 17.53 10.01
CA LYS A 115 -9.91 18.04 10.96
C LYS A 115 -9.94 17.22 12.25
N SER A 116 -9.97 15.88 12.13
CA SER A 116 -10.01 14.99 13.30
C SER A 116 -8.81 15.19 14.22
N ILE A 117 -7.62 15.48 13.69
CA ILE A 117 -6.41 15.75 14.48
C ILE A 117 -6.58 17.02 15.31
N THR A 118 -7.14 18.08 14.73
CA THR A 118 -7.36 19.36 15.44
C THR A 118 -8.33 19.25 16.61
N GLU A 119 -9.26 18.29 16.54
CA GLU A 119 -10.30 18.02 17.54
C GLU A 119 -9.80 17.15 18.71
N ILE A 120 -8.62 16.52 18.61
CA ILE A 120 -8.09 15.68 19.69
C ILE A 120 -7.64 16.56 20.87
N GLU A 121 -8.31 16.45 22.01
CA GLU A 121 -8.01 17.24 23.20
C GLU A 121 -6.69 16.85 23.89
N LYS A 122 -6.38 15.55 23.95
CA LYS A 122 -5.19 15.04 24.66
C LYS A 122 -3.92 15.28 23.82
N PRO A 123 -2.93 16.04 24.31
CA PRO A 123 -1.73 16.37 23.54
C PRO A 123 -0.99 15.16 22.99
N ASP A 124 -0.77 14.12 23.80
CA ASP A 124 -0.03 12.92 23.38
C ASP A 124 -0.72 12.16 22.24
N TYR A 125 -2.06 12.11 22.26
CA TYR A 125 -2.83 11.47 21.19
C TYR A 125 -2.86 12.33 19.93
N ARG A 126 -2.92 13.65 20.10
CA ARG A 126 -2.83 14.60 18.99
C ARG A 126 -1.47 14.51 18.30
N ASP A 127 -0.38 14.46 19.07
CA ASP A 127 0.96 14.30 18.53
C ASP A 127 1.09 12.99 17.74
N ARG A 128 0.68 11.85 18.31
CA ARG A 128 0.70 10.57 17.59
C ARG A 128 -0.12 10.60 16.29
N ALA A 129 -1.32 11.20 16.32
CA ALA A 129 -2.13 11.34 15.12
C ALA A 129 -1.47 12.27 14.08
N THR A 130 -0.80 13.33 14.55
CA THR A 130 -0.01 14.25 13.71
C THR A 130 1.16 13.54 13.05
N GLN A 131 1.90 12.68 13.77
CA GLN A 131 2.99 11.89 13.18
C GLN A 131 2.47 10.93 12.11
N GLY A 132 1.29 10.32 12.32
CA GLY A 132 0.64 9.50 11.30
C GLY A 132 0.32 10.26 10.02
N PHE A 133 -0.19 11.49 10.14
CA PHE A 133 -0.46 12.35 8.99
C PHE A 133 0.81 12.82 8.29
N LYS A 134 1.84 13.22 9.05
CA LYS A 134 3.14 13.60 8.48
C LYS A 134 3.83 12.43 7.76
N ALA A 135 3.71 11.21 8.28
CA ALA A 135 4.22 10.02 7.62
C ALA A 135 3.49 9.79 6.29
N TYR A 136 2.16 9.93 6.27
CA TYR A 136 1.38 9.90 5.03
C TYR A 136 1.87 10.93 4.00
N GLU A 137 2.04 12.19 4.39
CA GLU A 137 2.55 13.24 3.49
C GLU A 137 3.98 12.95 3.01
N ALA A 138 4.83 12.39 3.87
CA ALA A 138 6.19 12.00 3.49
C ALA A 138 6.18 10.89 2.43
N VAL A 139 5.31 9.89 2.59
CA VAL A 139 5.15 8.82 1.60
C VAL A 139 4.56 9.37 0.30
N GLU A 140 3.56 10.25 0.39
CA GLU A 140 2.93 10.89 -0.76
C GLU A 140 3.94 11.67 -1.64
N ARG A 141 4.96 12.30 -1.04
CA ARG A 141 6.01 13.00 -1.80
C ARG A 141 6.92 12.07 -2.60
N GLY A 142 7.00 10.78 -2.24
CA GLY A 142 7.87 9.79 -2.90
C GLY A 142 7.17 8.87 -3.88
N LEU A 143 5.90 9.12 -4.24
CA LEU A 143 5.13 8.22 -5.13
C LEU A 143 5.77 7.96 -6.49
N SER A 144 6.62 8.87 -6.98
CA SER A 144 7.37 8.66 -8.21
C SER A 144 8.27 7.43 -8.18
N SER A 145 8.73 6.99 -7.00
CA SER A 145 9.51 5.77 -6.82
C SER A 145 8.63 4.50 -6.78
N ILE A 146 7.33 4.63 -6.51
CA ILE A 146 6.39 3.49 -6.49
C ILE A 146 5.94 3.10 -7.90
N VAL A 147 5.71 4.07 -8.79
CA VAL A 147 5.17 3.78 -10.14
C VAL A 147 6.04 2.78 -10.92
N PRO A 148 7.39 2.89 -10.96
CA PRO A 148 8.24 1.89 -11.62
C PRO A 148 8.11 0.47 -11.05
N CYS A 149 7.69 0.32 -9.80
CA CYS A 149 7.50 -0.99 -9.16
C CYS A 149 6.33 -1.78 -9.78
N LEU A 150 5.44 -1.13 -10.54
CA LEU A 150 4.38 -1.80 -11.33
C LEU A 150 4.92 -2.55 -12.56
N ASP A 151 6.17 -2.30 -12.95
CA ASP A 151 6.83 -2.94 -14.10
C ASP A 151 7.90 -3.96 -13.68
N GLU A 152 8.09 -4.18 -12.38
CA GLU A 152 9.04 -5.18 -11.86
C GLU A 152 8.57 -6.62 -12.16
N ASP A 153 9.53 -7.54 -12.36
CA ASP A 153 9.24 -8.94 -12.68
C ASP A 153 8.48 -9.66 -11.55
N SER A 154 8.72 -9.24 -10.30
CA SER A 154 8.08 -9.80 -9.12
C SER A 154 6.59 -9.44 -9.02
N ALA A 155 5.74 -10.46 -8.91
CA ALA A 155 4.31 -10.28 -8.67
C ALA A 155 4.05 -9.59 -7.31
N CYS A 156 4.80 -9.95 -6.26
CA CYS A 156 4.71 -9.32 -4.95
C CYS A 156 4.95 -7.80 -5.03
N MET A 157 6.00 -7.41 -5.77
CA MET A 157 6.35 -6.01 -5.96
C MET A 157 5.24 -5.24 -6.68
N ARG A 158 4.69 -5.80 -7.78
CA ARG A 158 3.59 -5.18 -8.51
C ARG A 158 2.33 -5.07 -7.66
N ALA A 159 2.00 -6.09 -6.87
CA ALA A 159 0.86 -6.07 -5.95
C ALA A 159 1.02 -4.99 -4.86
N ASN A 160 2.19 -4.93 -4.20
CA ASN A 160 2.48 -3.93 -3.18
C ASN A 160 2.43 -2.50 -3.74
N ALA A 161 2.96 -2.29 -4.95
CA ALA A 161 2.90 -1.01 -5.64
C ALA A 161 1.46 -0.62 -5.98
N ALA A 162 0.66 -1.57 -6.50
CA ALA A 162 -0.74 -1.33 -6.81
C ALA A 162 -1.56 -0.98 -5.55
N HIS A 163 -1.32 -1.70 -4.46
CA HIS A 163 -1.93 -1.44 -3.16
C HIS A 163 -1.56 -0.06 -2.63
N ALA A 164 -0.27 0.32 -2.70
CA ALA A 164 0.21 1.63 -2.27
C ALA A 164 -0.55 2.78 -2.96
N LEU A 165 -0.64 2.71 -4.29
CA LEU A 165 -1.20 3.77 -5.13
C LEU A 165 -2.70 3.99 -4.89
N ALA A 166 -3.39 3.07 -4.21
CA ALA A 166 -4.81 3.18 -3.88
C ALA A 166 -5.15 4.33 -2.91
N PHE A 167 -4.19 4.78 -2.10
CA PHE A 167 -4.48 5.61 -0.92
C PHE A 167 -4.06 7.08 -1.05
N PHE A 168 -3.70 7.53 -2.25
CA PHE A 168 -3.21 8.89 -2.51
C PHE A 168 -4.15 9.67 -3.45
N PRO A 169 -5.31 10.15 -2.95
CA PRO A 169 -6.33 10.77 -3.79
C PRO A 169 -5.86 12.05 -4.49
N LEU A 170 -4.95 12.83 -3.88
CA LEU A 170 -4.43 14.08 -4.49
C LEU A 170 -3.56 13.82 -5.73
N GLN A 171 -2.96 12.64 -5.84
CA GLN A 171 -2.13 12.23 -6.98
C GLN A 171 -2.77 11.06 -7.76
N SER A 172 -4.07 10.84 -7.59
CA SER A 172 -4.77 9.66 -8.11
C SER A 172 -4.84 9.58 -9.63
N ALA A 173 -4.74 10.69 -10.36
CA ALA A 173 -4.84 10.68 -11.83
C ALA A 173 -3.75 9.79 -12.46
N ALA A 174 -2.50 9.93 -12.02
CA ALA A 174 -1.39 9.09 -12.50
C ALA A 174 -1.56 7.64 -12.04
N SER A 175 -1.94 7.42 -10.78
CA SER A 175 -2.22 6.09 -10.23
C SER A 175 -3.28 5.34 -11.04
N ARG A 176 -4.41 6.00 -11.37
CA ARG A 176 -5.50 5.39 -12.14
C ARG A 176 -5.05 4.93 -13.51
N VAL A 177 -4.29 5.77 -14.22
CA VAL A 177 -3.77 5.42 -15.55
C VAL A 177 -2.81 4.23 -15.45
N ALA A 178 -1.86 4.27 -14.53
CA ALA A 178 -0.88 3.19 -14.36
C ALA A 178 -1.52 1.85 -13.94
N LEU A 179 -2.49 1.89 -13.02
CA LEU A 179 -3.23 0.71 -12.58
C LEU A 179 -4.10 0.11 -13.70
N LEU A 180 -4.77 0.94 -14.50
CA LEU A 180 -5.56 0.47 -15.64
C LEU A 180 -4.67 -0.13 -16.74
N ASP A 181 -3.50 0.45 -16.99
CA ASP A 181 -2.51 -0.10 -17.91
C ASP A 181 -2.03 -1.47 -17.43
N LEU A 182 -1.59 -1.58 -16.17
CA LEU A 182 -1.14 -2.84 -15.59
C LEU A 182 -2.26 -3.91 -15.64
N LEU A 183 -3.50 -3.58 -15.29
CA LEU A 183 -4.63 -4.51 -15.33
C LEU A 183 -4.87 -5.10 -16.73
N SER A 184 -4.55 -4.36 -17.79
CA SER A 184 -4.76 -4.81 -19.17
C SER A 184 -3.75 -5.88 -19.63
N ARG A 185 -2.60 -5.96 -18.96
CA ARG A 185 -1.49 -6.85 -19.31
C ARG A 185 -1.13 -7.86 -18.21
N GLU A 186 -1.65 -7.70 -17.00
CA GLU A 186 -1.36 -8.57 -15.87
C GLU A 186 -1.99 -9.96 -16.05
N THR A 187 -1.21 -10.98 -15.68
CA THR A 187 -1.62 -12.38 -15.77
C THR A 187 -1.69 -13.06 -14.41
N ASN A 188 -1.02 -12.51 -13.39
CA ASN A 188 -1.09 -13.02 -12.02
C ASN A 188 -2.42 -12.60 -11.38
N ASN A 189 -3.10 -13.57 -10.77
CA ASN A 189 -4.42 -13.40 -10.18
C ASN A 189 -4.37 -12.51 -8.92
N ASN A 190 -3.33 -12.65 -8.10
CA ASN A 190 -3.16 -11.88 -6.86
C ASN A 190 -2.97 -10.40 -7.19
N VAL A 191 -2.13 -10.11 -8.19
CA VAL A 191 -1.89 -8.74 -8.67
C VAL A 191 -3.17 -8.17 -9.31
N SER A 192 -3.85 -8.93 -10.17
CA SER A 192 -5.10 -8.50 -10.81
C SER A 192 -6.18 -8.15 -9.79
N ALA A 193 -6.40 -9.02 -8.79
CA ALA A 193 -7.33 -8.78 -7.69
C ALA A 193 -6.95 -7.50 -6.91
N THR A 194 -5.66 -7.30 -6.64
CA THR A 194 -5.15 -6.13 -5.92
C THR A 194 -5.40 -4.84 -6.70
N ILE A 195 -5.15 -4.84 -8.01
CA ILE A 195 -5.39 -3.67 -8.88
C ILE A 195 -6.88 -3.29 -8.91
N ILE A 196 -7.77 -4.28 -9.03
CA ILE A 196 -9.22 -4.06 -9.04
C ILE A 196 -9.67 -3.40 -7.73
N LEU A 197 -9.19 -3.89 -6.59
CA LEU A 197 -9.50 -3.30 -5.29
C LEU A 197 -8.85 -1.91 -5.13
N ALA A 198 -7.62 -1.70 -5.61
CA ALA A 198 -6.96 -0.40 -5.59
C ALA A 198 -7.74 0.66 -6.40
N LEU A 199 -8.18 0.31 -7.60
CA LEU A 199 -9.06 1.15 -8.42
C LEU A 199 -10.37 1.45 -7.68
N THR A 200 -10.96 0.44 -7.05
CA THR A 200 -12.19 0.61 -6.25
C THR A 200 -12.02 1.67 -5.17
N VAL A 201 -10.92 1.59 -4.40
CA VAL A 201 -10.60 2.56 -3.34
C VAL A 201 -10.44 3.98 -3.91
N LEU A 202 -9.76 4.12 -5.06
CA LEU A 202 -9.56 5.42 -5.72
C LEU A 202 -10.84 6.06 -6.28
N PHE A 203 -11.87 5.25 -6.57
CA PHE A 203 -13.14 5.70 -7.11
C PHE A 203 -14.29 5.74 -6.09
N ALA A 204 -14.15 5.11 -4.92
CA ALA A 204 -15.20 5.04 -3.90
C ALA A 204 -15.78 6.42 -3.52
N ARG A 205 -14.91 7.42 -3.37
CA ARG A 205 -15.27 8.81 -2.98
C ARG A 205 -15.37 9.79 -4.15
N VAL A 206 -15.26 9.33 -5.39
CA VAL A 206 -15.38 10.22 -6.55
C VAL A 206 -16.84 10.61 -6.74
N ASP A 207 -17.16 11.89 -6.70
CA ASP A 207 -18.54 12.37 -6.90
C ASP A 207 -18.96 12.36 -8.38
N ASP A 208 -18.01 12.24 -9.31
CA ASP A 208 -18.27 12.19 -10.75
C ASP A 208 -18.81 10.81 -11.18
N ASP A 209 -20.11 10.77 -11.48
CA ASP A 209 -20.82 9.59 -11.97
C ASP A 209 -20.29 9.08 -13.32
N SER A 210 -19.66 9.91 -14.15
CA SER A 210 -19.12 9.50 -15.44
C SER A 210 -17.85 8.70 -15.29
N GLU A 211 -16.89 9.17 -14.48
CA GLU A 211 -15.67 8.42 -14.19
C GLU A 211 -15.96 7.09 -13.49
N LYS A 212 -16.93 7.09 -12.56
CA LYS A 212 -17.40 5.85 -11.90
C LYS A 212 -17.98 4.86 -12.91
N ARG A 213 -18.78 5.32 -13.87
CA ARG A 213 -19.34 4.46 -14.92
C ARG A 213 -18.26 3.85 -15.81
N ASP A 214 -17.25 4.62 -16.17
CA ASP A 214 -16.15 4.14 -17.02
C ASP A 214 -15.34 3.04 -16.31
N VAL A 215 -15.01 3.22 -15.03
CA VAL A 215 -14.28 2.18 -14.27
C VAL A 215 -15.16 0.95 -14.02
N ILE A 216 -16.46 1.13 -13.73
CA ILE A 216 -17.41 0.01 -13.62
C ILE A 216 -17.42 -0.81 -14.90
N GLY A 217 -17.52 -0.16 -16.07
CA GLY A 217 -17.52 -0.83 -17.36
C GLY A 217 -16.25 -1.67 -17.57
N LYS A 218 -15.08 -1.12 -17.25
CA LYS A 218 -13.80 -1.86 -17.35
C LYS A 218 -13.74 -3.06 -16.41
N ILE A 219 -14.25 -2.92 -15.18
CA ILE A 219 -14.29 -4.04 -14.22
C ILE A 219 -15.26 -5.12 -14.70
N GLN A 220 -16.42 -4.75 -15.27
CA GLN A 220 -17.38 -5.69 -15.86
C GLN A 220 -16.76 -6.45 -17.05
N GLU A 221 -16.06 -5.75 -17.94
CA GLU A 221 -15.33 -6.37 -19.04
C GLU A 221 -14.30 -7.37 -18.52
N HIS A 222 -13.53 -7.00 -17.49
CA HIS A 222 -12.54 -7.88 -16.87
C HIS A 222 -13.15 -9.06 -16.11
N HIS A 223 -14.33 -8.87 -15.51
CA HIS A 223 -15.09 -9.91 -14.80
C HIS A 223 -15.63 -10.97 -15.77
N ALA A 224 -16.00 -10.55 -16.98
CA ALA A 224 -16.59 -11.41 -18.01
C ALA A 224 -15.58 -12.21 -18.85
N THR A 225 -14.27 -12.08 -18.61
CA THR A 225 -13.22 -12.72 -19.44
C THR A 225 -13.19 -14.25 -19.35
N SER A 226 -13.75 -14.85 -18.30
CA SER A 226 -13.80 -16.31 -18.10
C SER A 226 -15.06 -16.73 -17.34
N PRO A 227 -15.62 -17.94 -17.61
CA PRO A 227 -16.77 -18.46 -16.87
C PRO A 227 -16.52 -18.57 -15.35
N VAL A 228 -15.31 -18.95 -14.93
CA VAL A 228 -14.94 -19.08 -13.50
C VAL A 228 -14.99 -17.71 -12.82
N ARG A 229 -14.39 -16.71 -13.49
CA ARG A 229 -14.35 -15.34 -13.02
C ARG A 229 -15.75 -14.72 -12.96
N LYS A 230 -16.57 -14.94 -13.99
CA LYS A 230 -17.96 -14.48 -14.04
C LYS A 230 -18.83 -15.11 -12.94
N ALA A 231 -18.56 -16.37 -12.57
CA ALA A 231 -19.20 -17.05 -11.45
C ALA A 231 -18.69 -16.56 -10.08
N SER A 232 -17.67 -15.68 -10.05
CA SER A 232 -16.97 -15.23 -8.85
C SER A 232 -16.41 -16.41 -8.04
N ASP A 233 -15.93 -17.43 -8.74
CA ASP A 233 -15.42 -18.68 -8.17
C ASP A 233 -13.89 -18.69 -8.00
N ASP A 234 -13.22 -17.61 -8.39
CA ASP A 234 -11.81 -17.33 -8.16
C ASP A 234 -11.62 -15.97 -7.47
N ILE A 235 -10.41 -15.71 -6.96
CA ILE A 235 -10.11 -14.49 -6.20
C ILE A 235 -10.33 -13.21 -7.02
N VAL A 236 -10.04 -13.26 -8.34
CA VAL A 236 -10.20 -12.11 -9.24
C VAL A 236 -11.68 -11.82 -9.46
N GLY A 237 -12.50 -12.86 -9.68
CA GLY A 237 -13.93 -12.73 -9.89
C GLY A 237 -14.66 -12.24 -8.65
N TRP A 238 -14.28 -12.74 -7.47
CA TRP A 238 -14.78 -12.19 -6.21
C TRP A 238 -14.37 -10.72 -6.02
N SER A 239 -13.14 -10.36 -6.36
CA SER A 239 -12.65 -8.96 -6.29
C SER A 239 -13.41 -8.04 -7.25
N CYS A 240 -13.71 -8.49 -8.46
CA CYS A 240 -14.61 -7.80 -9.39
C CYS A 240 -16.00 -7.58 -8.77
N ALA A 241 -16.62 -8.63 -8.21
CA ALA A 241 -17.95 -8.53 -7.61
C ALA A 241 -17.96 -7.56 -6.41
N ALA A 242 -16.93 -7.61 -5.56
CA ALA A 242 -16.74 -6.67 -4.45
C ALA A 242 -16.57 -5.23 -4.94
N ALA A 243 -15.74 -5.02 -5.96
CA ALA A 243 -15.54 -3.72 -6.58
C ALA A 243 -16.85 -3.14 -7.15
N LEU A 244 -17.58 -3.93 -7.93
CA LEU A 244 -18.85 -3.54 -8.52
C LEU A 244 -19.90 -3.20 -7.45
N PHE A 245 -19.95 -3.97 -6.36
CA PHE A 245 -20.82 -3.69 -5.23
C PHE A 245 -20.48 -2.35 -4.57
N ILE A 246 -19.19 -2.12 -4.25
CA ILE A 246 -18.72 -0.89 -3.60
C ILE A 246 -18.95 0.34 -4.48
N LEU A 247 -18.73 0.22 -5.79
CA LEU A 247 -18.92 1.31 -6.75
C LEU A 247 -20.39 1.58 -7.10
N GLY A 248 -21.33 0.77 -6.59
CA GLY A 248 -22.76 0.96 -6.76
C GLY A 248 -23.32 0.46 -8.10
N SER A 249 -22.72 -0.59 -8.67
CA SER A 249 -23.30 -1.31 -9.81
C SER A 249 -24.70 -1.85 -9.47
N ARG A 250 -25.58 -1.92 -10.48
CA ARG A 250 -26.97 -2.37 -10.34
C ARG A 250 -27.17 -3.86 -10.66
N GLU A 251 -26.09 -4.63 -10.71
CA GLU A 251 -26.17 -6.07 -10.96
C GLU A 251 -26.74 -6.81 -9.75
N ASP A 252 -27.65 -7.74 -10.04
CA ASP A 252 -28.27 -8.59 -9.01
C ASP A 252 -27.25 -9.60 -8.46
N GLY A 253 -27.37 -9.95 -7.18
CA GLY A 253 -26.54 -11.02 -6.58
C GLY A 253 -25.14 -10.60 -6.11
N LEU A 254 -24.73 -9.34 -6.36
CA LEU A 254 -23.42 -8.84 -5.93
C LEU A 254 -23.28 -8.85 -4.40
N ALA A 255 -24.30 -8.42 -3.67
CA ALA A 255 -24.29 -8.37 -2.21
C ALA A 255 -24.17 -9.78 -1.61
N GLU A 256 -24.91 -10.75 -2.15
CA GLU A 256 -24.88 -12.14 -1.74
C GLU A 256 -23.50 -12.76 -1.97
N THR A 257 -22.92 -12.52 -3.15
CA THR A 257 -21.56 -12.96 -3.50
C THR A 257 -20.52 -12.41 -2.50
N VAL A 258 -20.58 -11.11 -2.21
CA VAL A 258 -19.64 -10.47 -1.27
C VAL A 258 -19.82 -10.97 0.15
N GLN A 259 -21.06 -11.19 0.63
CA GLN A 259 -21.30 -11.68 1.99
C GLN A 259 -20.95 -13.17 2.16
N ARG A 260 -20.87 -13.94 1.07
CA ARG A 260 -20.61 -15.39 1.10
C ARG A 260 -19.34 -15.75 1.85
N VAL A 261 -18.26 -14.97 1.72
CA VAL A 261 -16.97 -15.21 2.41
C VAL A 261 -17.08 -15.18 3.94
N ARG A 262 -18.14 -14.57 4.49
CA ARG A 262 -18.35 -14.49 5.94
C ARG A 262 -19.04 -15.73 6.52
N VAL A 263 -19.71 -16.52 5.67
CA VAL A 263 -20.63 -17.58 6.10
C VAL A 263 -20.31 -18.94 5.51
N ASP A 264 -19.56 -19.00 4.40
CA ASP A 264 -19.23 -20.23 3.69
C ASP A 264 -17.71 -20.44 3.65
N LYS A 265 -17.20 -21.22 4.62
CA LYS A 265 -15.77 -21.54 4.70
C LYS A 265 -15.26 -22.28 3.47
N ALA A 266 -16.05 -23.20 2.91
CA ALA A 266 -15.62 -23.97 1.74
C ALA A 266 -15.44 -23.08 0.51
N TYR A 267 -16.26 -22.03 0.40
CA TYR A 267 -16.07 -20.99 -0.61
C TYR A 267 -14.80 -20.17 -0.37
N VAL A 268 -14.49 -19.79 0.87
CA VAL A 268 -13.23 -19.10 1.20
C VAL A 268 -12.01 -19.98 0.85
N ASP A 269 -12.00 -21.24 1.31
CA ASP A 269 -10.91 -22.18 1.00
C ASP A 269 -10.74 -22.37 -0.52
N LYS A 270 -11.85 -22.35 -1.29
CA LYS A 270 -11.82 -22.37 -2.75
C LYS A 270 -11.18 -21.11 -3.32
N LEU A 271 -11.57 -19.91 -2.87
CA LEU A 271 -10.95 -18.66 -3.34
C LEU A 271 -9.45 -18.62 -3.03
N GLU A 272 -9.05 -19.00 -1.81
CA GLU A 272 -7.66 -19.07 -1.39
C GLU A 272 -6.85 -20.04 -2.27
N SER A 273 -7.44 -21.16 -2.70
CA SER A 273 -6.78 -22.10 -3.61
C SER A 273 -6.50 -21.55 -5.02
N THR A 274 -7.11 -20.41 -5.38
CA THR A 274 -6.88 -19.74 -6.68
C THR A 274 -5.80 -18.66 -6.63
N LEU A 275 -5.22 -18.42 -5.45
CA LEU A 275 -4.09 -17.52 -5.29
C LEU A 275 -2.84 -18.12 -5.94
N ASP A 276 -2.09 -17.31 -6.67
CA ASP A 276 -0.80 -17.72 -7.22
C ASP A 276 0.25 -17.84 -6.10
N GLN A 277 0.96 -18.96 -6.01
CA GLN A 277 1.85 -19.26 -4.86
C GLN A 277 3.18 -18.48 -4.85
N ASP A 278 3.53 -17.82 -5.96
CA ASP A 278 4.79 -17.07 -6.12
C ASP A 278 4.61 -15.55 -5.90
N SER A 279 3.72 -15.15 -4.99
CA SER A 279 3.38 -13.75 -4.71
C SER A 279 3.70 -13.31 -3.29
#